data_AF-A0A7C0UZF7-F1
#
_entry.id   AF-A0A7C0UZF7-F1
#
_cell.length_a   1.000
_cell.length_b   1.000
_cell.length_c   1.000
_cell.angle_alpha   90.00
_cell.angle_beta   90.00
_cell.angle_gamma   90.00
#
_symmetry.space_group_name_H-M   'P 1'
#
loop_
_entity.id
_entity.type
_entity.pdbx_description
1 polymer ?
#
loop_
_entity_poly.entity_id
_entity_poly.type
_entity_poly.pdbx_seq_one_letter_code
_entity_poly.pdbx_strand_id
1 'polypeptide(L)'
;MWTEPEVNFTGKYYKIEGGLNFPKLIQKLHPPILIGGGDEKFTLRVVAMHADKWNYGWGLENYKRKSSILRNYLREYGRDPNDIS
;
A
#
# COMPACT_ATOMS: atom_id res chain seq x y z
N MET A 1 11.28 9.19 1.43
CA MET A 1 12.46 8.31 1.21
C MET A 1 12.84 8.24 -0.25
N TRP A 2 11.94 7.79 -1.13
CA TRP A 2 12.24 7.65 -2.55
C TRP A 2 12.16 8.94 -3.37
N THR A 3 11.25 9.86 -3.02
CA THR A 3 10.97 11.08 -3.79
C THR A 3 11.80 12.29 -3.37
N GLU A 4 12.07 12.41 -2.08
CA GLU A 4 12.77 13.56 -1.51
C GLU A 4 14.28 13.32 -1.43
N PRO A 5 15.12 14.35 -1.66
CA PRO A 5 16.58 14.25 -1.49
C PRO A 5 16.96 13.78 -0.08
N GLU A 6 16.33 14.38 0.94
CA GLU A 6 16.47 14.12 2.36
C GLU A 6 15.07 14.01 2.98
N VAL A 7 14.89 13.11 3.94
CA VAL A 7 13.59 12.79 4.54
C VAL A 7 13.57 13.22 6.00
N ASN A 8 12.54 13.98 6.35
CA ASN A 8 12.17 14.25 7.73
C ASN A 8 10.75 13.71 7.96
N PHE A 9 10.55 12.90 8.99
CA PHE A 9 9.25 12.27 9.30
C PHE A 9 9.04 12.23 10.81
N THR A 10 7.85 12.62 11.26
CA THR A 10 7.42 12.45 12.65
C THR A 10 6.11 11.70 12.68
N GLY A 11 6.14 10.46 13.11
CA GLY A 11 4.97 9.61 13.30
C GLY A 11 4.81 9.20 14.77
N LYS A 12 3.74 8.46 15.04
CA LYS A 12 3.44 7.95 16.38
C LYS A 12 4.54 7.03 16.94
N TYR A 13 5.15 6.22 16.08
CA TYR A 13 6.11 5.18 16.47
C TYR A 13 7.55 5.48 16.07
N TYR A 14 7.75 6.30 15.03
CA TYR A 14 9.07 6.57 14.48
C TYR A 14 9.23 8.06 14.20
N LYS A 15 10.44 8.55 14.45
CA LYS A 15 10.90 9.88 14.03
C LYS A 15 12.17 9.68 13.19
N ILE A 16 12.24 10.36 12.06
CA ILE A 16 13.39 10.37 11.16
C ILE A 16 13.77 11.83 10.94
N GLU A 17 15.05 12.15 11.15
CA GLU A 17 15.63 13.46 10.88
C GLU A 17 16.85 13.27 9.98
N GLY A 18 16.95 14.00 8.87
CA GLY A 18 18.10 13.91 7.97
C GLY A 18 18.21 12.59 7.19
N GLY A 19 17.10 11.91 6.90
CA GLY A 19 17.12 10.60 6.27
C GLY A 19 17.60 10.65 4.81
N LEU A 20 18.76 10.05 4.51
CA LEU A 20 19.32 9.99 3.16
C LEU A 20 19.09 8.62 2.52
N ASN A 21 18.68 8.62 1.25
CA ASN A 21 18.64 7.42 0.42
C ASN A 21 19.34 7.71 -0.91
N PHE A 22 20.56 7.19 -1.06
CA PHE A 22 21.41 7.37 -2.22
C PHE A 22 22.11 6.06 -2.61
N PRO A 23 22.21 5.73 -3.91
CA PRO A 23 21.62 6.46 -5.04
C PRO A 23 20.08 6.37 -5.04
N LYS A 24 19.42 7.34 -5.69
CA LYS A 24 17.97 7.29 -5.86
C LYS A 24 17.58 6.14 -6.79
N LEU A 25 16.36 5.66 -6.62
CA LEU A 25 15.80 4.65 -7.51
C LEU A 25 15.74 5.17 -8.94
N ILE A 26 16.00 4.28 -9.90
CA ILE A 26 15.80 4.56 -11.32
C ILE A 26 14.31 4.75 -11.62
N GLN A 27 13.45 3.99 -10.94
CA GLN A 27 12.00 4.13 -11.02
C GLN A 27 11.53 5.46 -10.40
N LYS A 28 10.62 6.16 -11.10
CA LYS A 28 10.03 7.43 -10.63
C LYS A 28 8.95 7.19 -9.58
N LEU A 29 8.77 8.18 -8.71
CA LEU A 29 7.85 8.19 -7.56
C LEU A 29 8.23 7.19 -6.45
N HIS A 30 7.99 5.90 -6.65
CA HIS A 30 8.28 4.84 -5.69
C HIS A 30 8.25 3.47 -6.39
N PRO A 31 8.92 2.44 -5.85
CA PRO A 31 8.70 1.07 -6.30
C PRO A 31 7.26 0.64 -5.91
N PRO A 32 6.66 -0.33 -6.63
CA PRO A 32 5.31 -0.78 -6.30
C PRO A 32 5.27 -1.41 -4.91
N ILE A 33 4.30 -1.00 -4.10
CA ILE A 33 4.08 -1.49 -2.74
C ILE A 33 3.14 -2.68 -2.80
N LEU A 34 3.65 -3.86 -2.43
CA LEU A 34 2.85 -5.07 -2.26
C LEU A 34 2.57 -5.30 -0.77
N ILE A 35 1.29 -5.37 -0.42
CA ILE A 35 0.86 -5.68 0.95
C ILE A 35 0.24 -7.08 0.96
N GLY A 36 0.67 -7.92 1.90
CA GLY A 36 0.19 -9.27 2.08
C GLY A 36 -0.78 -9.40 3.24
N GLY A 37 -1.73 -10.33 3.11
CA GLY A 37 -2.71 -10.66 4.13
C GLY A 37 -4.15 -10.43 3.66
N GLY A 38 -5.11 -10.92 4.42
CA GLY A 38 -6.51 -10.93 3.97
C GLY A 38 -7.52 -10.77 5.09
N ASP A 39 -7.14 -10.22 6.24
CA ASP A 39 -8.13 -9.82 7.24
C ASP A 39 -9.01 -8.70 6.66
N GLU A 40 -10.32 -8.93 6.68
CA GLU A 40 -11.29 -8.08 6.00
C GLU A 40 -11.52 -6.75 6.70
N LYS A 41 -11.31 -6.69 8.01
CA LYS A 41 -11.61 -5.49 8.78
C LYS A 41 -10.43 -4.52 8.80
N PHE A 42 -9.22 -5.04 8.92
CA PHE A 42 -8.01 -4.25 9.13
C PHE A 42 -7.07 -4.30 7.93
N THR A 43 -6.65 -5.50 7.50
CA THR A 43 -5.62 -5.62 6.47
C THR A 43 -6.09 -5.05 5.13
N LEU A 44 -7.32 -5.37 4.70
CA LEU A 44 -7.84 -4.86 3.43
C LEU A 44 -7.99 -3.32 3.41
N ARG A 45 -8.21 -2.69 4.57
CA ARG A 45 -8.19 -1.22 4.65
C ARG A 45 -6.78 -0.68 4.42
N VAL A 46 -5.77 -1.28 5.03
CA VAL A 46 -4.36 -0.89 4.82
C VAL A 46 -3.94 -1.12 3.36
N VAL A 47 -4.36 -2.23 2.74
CA VAL A 47 -4.16 -2.48 1.31
C VAL A 47 -4.81 -1.36 0.49
N ALA A 48 -6.08 -1.04 0.74
CA ALA A 48 -6.77 0.01 0.00
C ALA A 48 -6.10 1.38 0.15
N MET A 49 -5.60 1.72 1.32
CA MET A 49 -4.95 3.02 1.57
C MET A 49 -3.56 3.15 0.94
N HIS A 50 -2.78 2.06 0.86
CA HIS A 50 -1.32 2.18 0.64
C HIS A 50 -0.72 1.25 -0.41
N ALA A 51 -1.43 0.19 -0.83
CA ALA A 51 -0.85 -0.76 -1.77
C ALA A 51 -1.00 -0.30 -3.23
N ASP A 52 -0.09 -0.81 -4.06
CA ASP A 52 -0.24 -0.92 -5.51
C ASP A 52 -0.61 -2.35 -5.92
N LYS A 53 -0.23 -3.34 -5.09
CA LYS A 53 -0.48 -4.77 -5.32
C LYS A 53 -0.94 -5.47 -4.06
N TRP A 54 -1.77 -6.49 -4.22
CA TRP A 54 -2.29 -7.24 -3.08
C TRP A 54 -1.96 -8.73 -3.15
N ASN A 55 -1.20 -9.22 -2.17
CA ASN A 55 -0.96 -10.64 -1.98
C ASN A 55 -2.04 -11.23 -1.06
N TYR A 56 -3.12 -11.70 -1.70
CA TYR A 56 -4.35 -12.15 -1.05
C TYR A 56 -4.26 -13.54 -0.37
N GLY A 57 -3.21 -14.31 -0.66
CA GLY A 57 -3.08 -15.70 -0.22
C GLY A 57 -3.67 -16.71 -1.21
N TRP A 58 -4.42 -17.69 -0.71
CA TRP A 58 -4.86 -18.86 -1.49
C TRP A 58 -6.39 -19.01 -1.55
N GLY A 59 -6.87 -19.59 -2.66
CA GLY A 59 -8.26 -19.99 -2.86
C GLY A 59 -9.09 -18.96 -3.65
N LEU A 60 -9.70 -19.42 -4.74
CA LEU A 60 -10.46 -18.57 -5.67
C LEU A 60 -11.71 -17.92 -5.04
N GLU A 61 -12.45 -18.66 -4.22
CA GLU A 61 -13.66 -18.13 -3.58
C GLU A 61 -13.32 -17.06 -2.53
N ASN A 62 -12.24 -17.26 -1.78
CA ASN A 62 -11.70 -16.25 -0.87
C ASN A 62 -11.25 -15.01 -1.64
N TYR A 63 -10.56 -15.18 -2.76
CA TYR A 63 -10.14 -14.09 -3.63
C TYR A 63 -11.35 -13.29 -4.12
N LYS A 64 -12.36 -13.92 -4.70
CA LYS A 64 -13.56 -13.23 -5.22
C LYS A 64 -14.26 -12.42 -4.12
N ARG A 65 -14.51 -13.04 -2.97
CA ARG A 65 -15.19 -12.42 -1.83
C ARG A 65 -14.42 -11.22 -1.30
N LYS A 66 -13.13 -11.39 -1.02
CA LYS A 66 -12.28 -10.35 -0.46
C LYS A 66 -11.94 -9.25 -1.47
N SER A 67 -11.86 -9.57 -2.76
CA SER A 67 -11.73 -8.55 -3.83
C SER A 67 -12.93 -7.62 -3.88
N SER A 68 -14.14 -8.15 -3.66
CA SER A 68 -15.35 -7.32 -3.58
C SER A 68 -15.27 -6.33 -2.40
N ILE A 69 -14.82 -6.82 -1.24
CA ILE A 69 -14.63 -5.99 -0.04
C ILE A 69 -13.53 -4.94 -0.27
N LEU A 70 -12.40 -5.33 -0.84
CA LEU A 70 -11.29 -4.43 -1.15
C LEU A 70 -11.73 -3.30 -2.09
N ARG A 71 -12.51 -3.61 -3.14
CA ARG A 71 -13.08 -2.59 -4.04
C ARG A 71 -14.01 -1.61 -3.33
N ASN A 72 -14.71 -2.04 -2.29
CA ASN A 72 -15.50 -1.12 -1.47
C ASN A 72 -14.61 -0.18 -0.68
N TYR A 73 -13.52 -0.67 -0.09
CA TYR A 73 -12.56 0.18 0.61
C TYR A 73 -11.82 1.14 -0.32
N LEU A 74 -11.43 0.70 -1.52
CA LEU A 74 -10.82 1.59 -2.52
C LEU A 74 -11.74 2.79 -2.80
N ARG A 75 -13.05 2.53 -2.98
CA ARG A 75 -14.05 3.60 -3.14
C ARG A 75 -14.18 4.48 -1.91
N GLU A 76 -14.21 3.89 -0.70
CA GLU A 76 -14.27 4.64 0.57
C GLU A 76 -13.09 5.61 0.72
N TYR A 77 -11.91 5.24 0.22
CA TYR A 77 -10.70 6.08 0.22
C TYR A 77 -10.52 6.92 -1.06
N GLY A 78 -11.51 6.96 -1.96
CA GLY A 78 -11.46 7.78 -3.17
C GLY A 78 -10.50 7.28 -4.26
N ARG A 79 -10.15 6.00 -4.25
CA ARG A 79 -9.30 5.33 -5.25
C ARG A 79 -10.13 4.59 -6.31
N ASP A 80 -9.53 4.37 -7.48
CA ASP A 80 -10.17 3.55 -8.52
C ASP A 80 -10.25 2.09 -8.03
N PRO A 81 -11.40 1.40 -8.16
CA PRO A 81 -11.53 -0.02 -7.85
C PRO A 81 -10.54 -0.95 -8.59
N ASN A 82 -9.92 -0.47 -9.67
CA ASN A 82 -8.94 -1.19 -10.48
C ASN A 82 -7.49 -0.75 -10.20
N ASP A 83 -7.25 0.13 -9.24
CA ASP A 83 -5.89 0.61 -8.88
C ASP A 83 -4.99 -0.50 -8.35
N ILE A 84 -5.56 -1.60 -7.85
CA ILE A 84 -4.82 -2.73 -7.26
C ILE A 84 -4.83 -3.91 -8.23
N SER A 85 -3.64 -4.34 -8.64
CA SER A 85 -3.42 -5.59 -9.37
C SER A 85 -3.22 -6.79 -8.45
#